data_AF-A0A9E1GR26-F1
#
_entry.id   AF-A0A9E1GR26-F1
#
_cell.length_a   1.000
_cell.length_b   1.000
_cell.length_c   1.000
_cell.angle_alpha   90.00
_cell.angle_beta   90.00
_cell.angle_gamma   90.00
#
_symmetry.space_group_name_H-M   'P 1'
#
loop_
_entity.id
_entity.type
_entity.pdbx_description
1 polymer ?
#
loop_
_entity_poly.entity_id
_entity_poly.type
_entity_poly.pdbx_seq_one_letter_code
_entity_poly.pdbx_strand_id
1 'polypeptide(L)'
;MELKNLILGFDFGEKESQICCYDRADRDAVSIPIRKGSIEEAFPTALFKKPGEDKWYAAVRGSQEDGEEAELLEVEHLYEVCMNERPYMIEDTAYAPGELLAVFLKAALQAAGVIEPGLQIAGITVTTPKLTRAFVKNLRCAYELLGIPRGRAYLQEYTESFYYHTLYQKPELWSRKVGMFRFEGNDVTFYSLSVNRRTRPATVTVKEGKHMKLHEAAQDRDRDFSRLISESFENEIYSSIYLVGDGFERSWAEGSIKLLCRNQRHVFGGNNLFARGACFTAREKVEERSLKGYLFLGNDLVRNNVGMEMVISGSPAYYPMIQAGVNWYEAEKECELILDDTEELVFVVSDMESGKKNRYTMHLPGLPKRPSRTTRLRLRLEYDAPKSCRITVEDLGFGEMFPKSGKIWHETMGEASK
;
A
#
# COMPACT_ATOMS: atom_id res chain seq x y z
N MET A 1 -16.06 14.42 -25.73
CA MET A 1 -15.52 14.41 -24.36
C MET A 1 -14.11 13.87 -24.49
N GLU A 2 -13.07 14.69 -24.30
CA GLU A 2 -11.70 14.17 -24.36
C GLU A 2 -11.54 13.17 -23.21
N LEU A 3 -11.31 11.89 -23.55
CA LEU A 3 -10.85 10.89 -22.59
C LEU A 3 -9.49 11.36 -22.09
N LYS A 4 -9.46 11.98 -20.91
CA LYS A 4 -8.21 12.27 -20.22
C LYS A 4 -7.59 10.92 -19.84
N ASN A 5 -6.29 10.73 -20.08
CA ASN A 5 -5.57 9.51 -19.73
C ASN A 5 -4.70 9.81 -18.48
N LEU A 6 -5.35 10.02 -17.33
CA LEU A 6 -4.70 10.54 -16.12
C LEU A 6 -3.94 9.45 -15.37
N ILE A 7 -2.77 9.80 -14.84
CA ILE A 7 -1.98 8.95 -13.96
C ILE A 7 -1.92 9.67 -12.62
N LEU A 8 -2.51 9.07 -11.59
CA LEU A 8 -2.76 9.72 -10.31
C LEU A 8 -2.03 9.02 -9.16
N GLY A 9 -1.50 9.83 -8.26
CA GLY A 9 -1.10 9.41 -6.92
C GLY A 9 -2.06 10.03 -5.90
N PHE A 10 -2.55 9.23 -4.98
CA PHE A 10 -3.43 9.68 -3.91
C PHE A 10 -2.80 9.32 -2.57
N ASP A 11 -2.55 10.30 -1.71
CA ASP A 11 -2.18 10.08 -0.32
C ASP A 11 -3.44 10.09 0.54
N PHE A 12 -3.76 8.95 1.14
CA PHE A 12 -4.83 8.78 2.13
C PHE A 12 -4.19 8.70 3.52
N GLY A 13 -3.92 9.87 4.10
CA GLY A 13 -3.33 10.01 5.42
C GLY A 13 -4.37 10.09 6.53
N GLU A 14 -3.91 9.95 7.78
CA GLU A 14 -4.76 9.97 8.98
C GLU A 14 -5.51 11.30 9.16
N LYS A 15 -4.82 12.43 8.99
CA LYS A 15 -5.39 13.77 9.18
C LYS A 15 -5.70 14.46 7.86
N GLU A 16 -4.79 14.33 6.90
CA GLU A 16 -4.85 15.01 5.61
C GLU A 16 -4.62 14.02 4.47
N SER A 17 -5.22 14.34 3.34
CA SER A 17 -5.09 13.64 2.08
C SER A 17 -4.62 14.60 0.99
N GLN A 18 -3.98 14.06 -0.04
CA GLN A 18 -3.47 14.85 -1.16
C GLN A 18 -3.55 14.07 -2.47
N ILE A 19 -3.70 14.79 -3.59
CA ILE A 19 -3.70 14.20 -4.94
C ILE A 19 -2.55 14.79 -5.75
N CYS A 20 -1.85 13.94 -6.48
CA CYS A 20 -0.88 14.31 -7.50
C CYS A 20 -1.31 13.74 -8.86
N CYS A 21 -1.06 14.48 -9.93
CA CYS A 21 -1.17 14.00 -11.31
C CYS A 21 0.21 13.99 -11.95
N TYR A 22 0.47 12.99 -12.78
CA TYR A 22 1.69 12.97 -13.59
C TYR A 22 1.54 13.95 -14.75
N ASP A 23 2.43 14.93 -14.80
CA ASP A 23 2.57 15.84 -15.94
C ASP A 23 3.58 15.27 -16.93
N ARG A 24 3.11 14.95 -18.14
CA ARG A 24 3.95 14.39 -19.21
C ARG A 24 4.89 15.42 -19.84
N ALA A 25 4.54 16.71 -19.79
CA ALA A 25 5.39 17.78 -20.30
C ALA A 25 6.61 17.98 -19.39
N ASP A 26 6.36 18.14 -18.09
CA ASP A 26 7.42 18.32 -17.09
C ASP A 26 8.10 17.01 -16.68
N ARG A 27 7.49 15.88 -17.07
CA ARG A 27 7.90 14.52 -16.70
C ARG A 27 7.96 14.30 -15.19
N ASP A 28 7.12 14.99 -14.44
CA ASP A 28 7.11 15.00 -12.98
C ASP A 28 5.70 14.79 -12.42
N ALA A 29 5.61 14.40 -11.16
CA ALA A 29 4.36 14.36 -10.41
C ALA A 29 4.07 15.73 -9.81
N VAL A 30 2.92 16.31 -10.17
CA VAL A 30 2.48 17.65 -9.77
C VAL A 30 1.27 17.52 -8.86
N SER A 31 1.30 18.21 -7.72
CA SER A 31 0.16 18.29 -6.80
C SER A 31 -1.05 18.95 -7.46
N ILE A 32 -2.24 18.45 -7.19
CA ILE A 32 -3.48 19.05 -7.65
C ILE A 32 -4.02 19.95 -6.53
N PRO A 33 -4.23 21.25 -6.76
CA PRO A 33 -4.82 22.13 -5.77
C PRO A 33 -6.25 21.72 -5.42
N ILE A 34 -6.62 21.90 -4.15
CA ILE A 34 -7.93 21.51 -3.59
C ILE A 34 -9.07 22.25 -4.29
N ARG A 35 -8.85 23.52 -4.61
CA ARG A 35 -9.79 24.39 -5.33
C ARG A 35 -9.08 25.10 -6.46
N LYS A 36 -9.81 25.37 -7.54
CA LYS A 36 -9.28 26.10 -8.68
C LYS A 36 -8.81 27.50 -8.24
N GLY A 37 -7.51 27.75 -8.33
CA GLY A 37 -6.88 29.00 -7.90
C GLY A 37 -6.39 29.03 -6.45
N SER A 38 -6.57 27.94 -5.68
CA SER A 38 -5.92 27.77 -4.38
C SER A 38 -4.46 27.33 -4.55
N ILE A 39 -3.63 27.63 -3.54
CA ILE A 39 -2.27 27.09 -3.38
C ILE A 39 -2.23 25.88 -2.43
N GLU A 40 -3.33 25.61 -1.72
CA GLU A 40 -3.41 24.47 -0.80
C GLU A 40 -3.56 23.18 -1.59
N GLU A 41 -2.70 22.22 -1.29
CA GLU A 41 -2.60 20.94 -2.00
C GLU A 41 -3.07 19.74 -1.15
N ALA A 42 -3.09 19.89 0.18
CA ALA A 42 -3.53 18.89 1.14
C ALA A 42 -4.85 19.31 1.80
N PHE A 43 -5.80 18.39 1.91
CA PHE A 43 -7.12 18.63 2.48
C PHE A 43 -7.41 17.64 3.60
N PRO A 44 -8.29 17.96 4.57
CA PRO A 44 -8.60 17.04 5.66
C PRO A 44 -9.16 15.71 5.16
N THR A 45 -8.73 14.61 5.79
CA THR A 45 -9.30 13.26 5.60
C THR A 45 -10.61 13.15 6.39
N ALA A 46 -11.62 13.93 5.98
CA ALA A 46 -12.90 14.01 6.65
C ALA A 46 -14.06 13.90 5.65
N LEU A 47 -15.11 13.20 6.09
CA LEU A 47 -16.33 12.93 5.33
C LEU A 47 -17.55 13.27 6.20
N PHE A 48 -18.51 13.93 5.59
CA PHE A 48 -19.71 14.44 6.24
C PHE A 48 -20.96 14.02 5.48
N LYS A 49 -22.03 13.71 6.21
CA LYS A 49 -23.36 13.39 5.67
C LYS A 49 -24.37 14.48 6.06
N LYS A 50 -25.24 14.86 5.13
CA LYS A 50 -26.39 15.71 5.46
C LYS A 50 -27.45 14.89 6.22
N PRO A 51 -27.93 15.35 7.40
CA PRO A 51 -28.96 14.65 8.15
C PRO A 51 -30.22 14.40 7.32
N GLY A 52 -30.80 13.20 7.43
CA GLY A 52 -32.03 12.83 6.71
C GLY A 52 -31.94 12.73 5.17
N GLU A 53 -30.80 13.05 4.56
CA GLU A 53 -30.57 12.95 3.11
C GLU A 53 -29.41 11.98 2.79
N ASP A 54 -29.43 11.33 1.63
CA ASP A 54 -28.28 10.57 1.11
C ASP A 54 -27.33 11.49 0.31
N LYS A 55 -26.90 12.58 0.96
CA LYS A 55 -25.96 13.56 0.42
C LYS A 55 -24.72 13.63 1.28
N TRP A 56 -23.57 13.60 0.62
CA TRP A 56 -22.25 13.48 1.25
C TRP A 56 -21.28 14.55 0.76
N TYR A 57 -20.43 14.99 1.67
CA TYR A 57 -19.45 16.05 1.46
C TYR A 57 -18.10 15.61 2.02
N ALA A 58 -17.06 15.60 1.19
CA ALA A 58 -15.69 15.49 1.68
C ALA A 58 -15.13 16.89 1.95
N ALA A 59 -14.26 17.02 2.96
CA ALA A 59 -13.68 18.31 3.34
C ALA A 59 -12.97 19.06 2.20
N VAL A 60 -12.51 18.31 1.18
CA VAL A 60 -11.94 18.84 -0.07
C VAL A 60 -12.82 19.89 -0.78
N ARG A 61 -14.15 19.84 -0.61
CA ARG A 61 -15.08 20.81 -1.25
C ARG A 61 -15.34 22.07 -0.42
N GLY A 62 -14.83 22.14 0.80
CA GLY A 62 -15.28 23.15 1.75
C GLY A 62 -16.72 22.90 2.16
N SER A 63 -16.96 22.74 3.45
CA SER A 63 -18.31 22.64 4.03
C SER A 63 -19.19 23.90 3.82
N GLN A 64 -18.66 24.94 3.15
CA GLN A 64 -19.29 26.26 3.02
C GLN A 64 -19.82 26.61 1.62
N GLU A 65 -19.55 25.83 0.57
CA GLU A 65 -19.92 26.23 -0.80
C GLU A 65 -21.43 26.13 -1.11
N ASP A 66 -22.23 25.44 -0.28
CA ASP A 66 -23.68 25.29 -0.48
C ASP A 66 -24.56 26.16 0.44
N GLY A 67 -23.99 27.08 1.23
CA GLY A 67 -24.76 28.11 1.95
C GLY A 67 -25.73 27.60 3.04
N GLU A 68 -25.67 26.33 3.42
CA GLU A 68 -26.43 25.80 4.55
C GLU A 68 -25.52 25.69 5.77
N GLU A 69 -25.80 26.47 6.82
CA GLU A 69 -25.42 26.19 8.22
C GLU A 69 -26.14 24.92 8.73
N ALA A 70 -26.22 23.87 7.91
CA ALA A 70 -26.77 22.59 8.32
C ALA A 70 -25.73 21.87 9.18
N GLU A 71 -26.15 21.38 10.34
CA GLU A 71 -25.35 20.54 11.24
C GLU A 71 -25.05 19.21 10.53
N LEU A 72 -23.92 19.16 9.82
CA LEU A 72 -23.49 17.97 9.09
C LEU A 72 -23.03 16.89 10.08
N LEU A 73 -23.37 15.63 9.81
CA LEU A 73 -22.90 14.49 10.60
C LEU A 73 -21.52 14.06 10.10
N GLU A 74 -20.50 14.19 10.94
CA GLU A 74 -19.15 13.74 10.63
C GLU A 74 -19.01 12.22 10.75
N VAL A 75 -18.30 11.62 9.81
CA VAL A 75 -17.72 10.28 10.00
C VAL A 75 -16.44 10.46 10.80
N GLU A 76 -16.58 10.38 12.12
CA GLU A 76 -15.45 10.49 13.03
C GLU A 76 -14.40 9.43 12.67
N HIS A 77 -13.13 9.85 12.64
CA HIS A 77 -12.01 8.92 12.44
C HIS A 77 -12.12 8.10 11.14
N LEU A 78 -12.48 8.76 10.02
CA LEU A 78 -12.68 8.12 8.71
C LEU A 78 -11.53 7.19 8.32
N TYR A 79 -10.29 7.60 8.58
CA TYR A 79 -9.11 6.77 8.33
C TYR A 79 -9.19 5.46 9.10
N GLU A 80 -9.40 5.50 10.41
CA GLU A 80 -9.53 4.33 11.26
C GLU A 80 -10.74 3.46 10.87
N VAL A 81 -11.86 4.08 10.47
CA VAL A 81 -13.03 3.36 9.94
C VAL A 81 -12.63 2.54 8.72
N CYS A 82 -11.90 3.14 7.77
CA CYS A 82 -11.41 2.47 6.57
C CYS A 82 -10.35 1.39 6.85
N MET A 83 -9.69 1.45 8.01
CA MET A 83 -8.75 0.43 8.49
C MET A 83 -9.43 -0.78 9.15
N ASN A 84 -10.75 -0.78 9.26
CA ASN A 84 -11.55 -1.84 9.90
C ASN A 84 -12.61 -2.43 8.95
N GLU A 85 -13.19 -3.58 9.31
CA GLU A 85 -14.28 -4.22 8.54
C GLU A 85 -15.67 -4.00 9.18
N ARG A 86 -15.74 -3.34 10.34
CA ARG A 86 -17.00 -3.10 11.04
C ARG A 86 -17.79 -2.00 10.33
N PRO A 87 -19.09 -2.21 10.04
CA PRO A 87 -19.93 -1.14 9.55
C PRO A 87 -19.93 0.07 10.48
N TYR A 88 -19.93 1.26 9.91
CA TYR A 88 -20.06 2.52 10.64
C TYR A 88 -21.53 2.95 10.67
N MET A 89 -22.03 3.31 11.84
CA MET A 89 -23.42 3.74 11.99
C MET A 89 -23.52 5.25 11.84
N ILE A 90 -24.37 5.71 10.93
CA ILE A 90 -24.80 7.12 10.87
C ILE A 90 -26.31 7.12 10.96
N GLU A 91 -26.84 7.84 11.95
CA GLU A 91 -28.27 7.74 12.32
C GLU A 91 -28.60 6.26 12.59
N ASP A 92 -29.61 5.70 11.92
CA ASP A 92 -30.01 4.29 12.03
C ASP A 92 -29.51 3.42 10.86
N THR A 93 -28.58 3.92 10.05
CA THR A 93 -28.08 3.22 8.85
C THR A 93 -26.64 2.75 9.03
N ALA A 94 -26.39 1.48 8.71
CA ALA A 94 -25.06 0.88 8.71
C ALA A 94 -24.41 1.04 7.33
N TYR A 95 -23.24 1.66 7.28
CA TYR A 95 -22.45 1.82 6.04
C TYR A 95 -21.21 0.94 6.09
N ALA A 96 -20.91 0.24 5.00
CA ALA A 96 -19.65 -0.49 4.91
C ALA A 96 -18.49 0.50 4.75
N PRO A 97 -17.33 0.27 5.41
CA PRO A 97 -16.19 1.19 5.29
C PRO A 97 -15.70 1.39 3.84
N GLY A 98 -15.79 0.37 3.00
CA GLY A 98 -15.47 0.48 1.56
C GLY A 98 -16.40 1.43 0.79
N GLU A 99 -17.68 1.54 1.18
CA GLU A 99 -18.63 2.49 0.59
C GLU A 99 -18.29 3.92 0.99
N LEU A 100 -17.99 4.15 2.27
CA LEU A 100 -17.57 5.46 2.78
C LEU A 100 -16.26 5.92 2.11
N LEU A 101 -15.30 5.01 1.94
CA LEU A 101 -14.07 5.29 1.21
C LEU A 101 -14.34 5.63 -0.25
N ALA A 102 -15.29 4.95 -0.90
CA ALA A 102 -15.70 5.27 -2.27
C ALA A 102 -16.27 6.68 -2.38
N VAL A 103 -17.13 7.07 -1.44
CA VAL A 103 -17.71 8.43 -1.39
C VAL A 103 -16.62 9.48 -1.22
N PHE A 104 -15.70 9.27 -0.27
CA PHE A 104 -14.58 10.18 -0.04
C PHE A 104 -13.68 10.33 -1.28
N LEU A 105 -13.22 9.21 -1.84
CA LEU A 105 -12.39 9.21 -3.05
C LEU A 105 -13.11 9.83 -4.25
N LYS A 106 -14.42 9.59 -4.42
CA LYS A 106 -15.22 10.21 -5.48
C LYS A 106 -15.19 11.74 -5.37
N ALA A 107 -15.46 12.26 -4.18
CA ALA A 107 -15.48 13.71 -3.95
C ALA A 107 -14.11 14.35 -4.20
N ALA A 108 -13.05 13.71 -3.73
CA ALA A 108 -11.67 14.17 -3.92
C ALA A 108 -11.24 14.14 -5.40
N LEU A 109 -11.55 13.06 -6.12
CA LEU A 109 -11.31 12.94 -7.56
C LEU A 109 -12.09 14.00 -8.36
N GLN A 110 -13.34 14.26 -7.98
CA GLN A 110 -14.14 15.30 -8.63
C GLN A 110 -13.59 16.70 -8.38
N ALA A 111 -13.08 17.00 -7.18
CA ALA A 111 -12.37 18.26 -6.91
C ALA A 111 -11.13 18.41 -7.79
N ALA A 112 -10.43 17.30 -8.09
CA ALA A 112 -9.35 17.24 -9.07
C ALA A 112 -9.79 17.27 -10.55
N GLY A 113 -11.09 17.47 -10.83
CA GLY A 113 -11.63 17.54 -12.18
C GLY A 113 -11.82 16.17 -12.88
N VAL A 114 -11.90 15.09 -12.09
CA VAL A 114 -12.17 13.72 -12.56
C VAL A 114 -13.64 13.39 -12.25
N ILE A 115 -14.47 13.37 -13.29
CA ILE A 115 -15.92 13.16 -13.19
C ILE A 115 -16.26 11.67 -13.37
N GLU A 116 -15.58 10.99 -14.30
CA GLU A 116 -15.78 9.58 -14.65
C GLU A 116 -14.46 8.81 -14.48
N PRO A 117 -14.11 8.41 -13.23
CA PRO A 117 -12.81 7.81 -12.93
C PRO A 117 -12.45 6.60 -13.81
N GLY A 118 -13.40 5.70 -14.07
CA GLY A 118 -13.18 4.52 -14.92
C GLY A 118 -12.79 4.82 -16.38
N LEU A 119 -13.20 5.99 -16.91
CA LEU A 119 -12.86 6.44 -18.26
C LEU A 119 -11.62 7.34 -18.27
N GLN A 120 -11.44 8.17 -17.24
CA GLN A 120 -10.44 9.22 -17.21
C GLN A 120 -9.10 8.81 -16.55
N ILE A 121 -9.08 7.70 -15.79
CA ILE A 121 -7.88 7.25 -15.08
C ILE A 121 -7.23 6.08 -15.85
N ALA A 122 -6.00 6.32 -16.27
CA ALA A 122 -5.09 5.33 -16.83
C ALA A 122 -4.49 4.43 -15.74
N GLY A 123 -4.16 5.04 -14.60
CA GLY A 123 -3.72 4.35 -13.39
C GLY A 123 -3.78 5.26 -12.18
N ILE A 124 -4.15 4.70 -11.04
CA ILE A 124 -4.14 5.37 -9.74
C ILE A 124 -3.44 4.49 -8.72
N THR A 125 -2.57 5.08 -7.90
CA THR A 125 -2.02 4.43 -6.71
C THR A 125 -2.46 5.21 -5.48
N VAL A 126 -3.09 4.52 -4.52
CA VAL A 126 -3.37 5.07 -3.19
C VAL A 126 -2.24 4.69 -2.24
N THR A 127 -1.65 5.65 -1.57
CA THR A 127 -0.68 5.43 -0.50
C THR A 127 -1.25 5.79 0.86
N THR A 128 -0.80 5.09 1.89
CA THR A 128 -1.26 5.24 3.28
C THR A 128 -0.10 4.91 4.23
N PRO A 129 -0.11 5.35 5.50
CA PRO A 129 0.94 5.03 6.46
C PRO A 129 1.17 3.51 6.60
N LYS A 130 0.10 2.72 6.60
CA LYS A 130 0.17 1.27 6.76
C LYS A 130 -0.94 0.55 6.00
N LEU A 131 -0.64 -0.61 5.44
CA LEU A 131 -1.64 -1.47 4.82
C LEU A 131 -2.16 -2.54 5.80
N THR A 132 -3.48 -2.58 5.94
CA THR A 132 -4.18 -3.66 6.65
C THR A 132 -5.04 -4.45 5.67
N ARG A 133 -5.30 -5.73 5.97
CA ARG A 133 -6.24 -6.55 5.21
C ARG A 133 -7.59 -5.88 5.00
N ALA A 134 -8.12 -5.25 6.05
CA ALA A 134 -9.37 -4.52 6.01
C ALA A 134 -9.30 -3.35 5.03
N PHE A 135 -8.26 -2.51 5.11
CA PHE A 135 -8.09 -1.38 4.19
C PHE A 135 -7.95 -1.82 2.73
N VAL A 136 -7.17 -2.87 2.46
CA VAL A 136 -7.04 -3.42 1.10
C VAL A 136 -8.41 -3.84 0.56
N LYS A 137 -9.22 -4.53 1.38
CA LYS A 137 -10.58 -4.94 1.00
C LYS A 137 -11.49 -3.72 0.75
N ASN A 138 -11.47 -2.76 1.66
CA ASN A 138 -12.29 -1.55 1.58
C ASN A 138 -11.92 -0.70 0.37
N LEU A 139 -10.63 -0.54 0.08
CA LEU A 139 -10.15 0.21 -1.08
C LEU A 139 -10.49 -0.49 -2.41
N ARG A 140 -10.40 -1.83 -2.47
CA ARG A 140 -10.86 -2.60 -3.64
C ARG A 140 -12.36 -2.40 -3.89
N CYS A 141 -13.16 -2.45 -2.83
CA CYS A 141 -14.59 -2.14 -2.91
C CYS A 141 -14.82 -0.70 -3.42
N ALA A 142 -14.06 0.27 -2.90
CA ALA A 142 -14.13 1.64 -3.35
C ALA A 142 -13.79 1.81 -4.85
N TYR A 143 -12.72 1.17 -5.32
CA TYR A 143 -12.38 1.19 -6.74
C TYR A 143 -13.47 0.55 -7.63
N GLU A 144 -14.06 -0.56 -7.19
CA GLU A 144 -15.18 -1.20 -7.90
C GLU A 144 -16.39 -0.27 -8.00
N LEU A 145 -16.77 0.40 -6.90
CA LEU A 145 -17.86 1.38 -6.88
C LEU A 145 -17.58 2.64 -7.74
N LEU A 146 -16.30 3.02 -7.87
CA LEU A 146 -15.86 4.12 -8.73
C LEU A 146 -15.69 3.72 -10.21
N GLY A 147 -15.88 2.43 -10.54
CA GLY A 147 -15.69 1.90 -11.88
C GLY A 147 -14.23 1.87 -12.35
N ILE A 148 -13.27 1.91 -11.43
CA ILE A 148 -11.84 1.87 -11.75
C ILE A 148 -11.42 0.39 -11.87
N PRO A 149 -10.96 -0.07 -13.04
CA PRO A 149 -10.57 -1.47 -13.22
C PRO A 149 -9.39 -1.86 -12.33
N ARG A 150 -9.40 -3.08 -11.78
CA ARG A 150 -8.30 -3.62 -10.94
C ARG A 150 -6.92 -3.47 -11.58
N GLY A 151 -6.83 -3.65 -12.91
CA GLY A 151 -5.57 -3.50 -13.65
C GLY A 151 -5.02 -2.06 -13.73
N ARG A 152 -5.75 -1.07 -13.22
CA ARG A 152 -5.39 0.37 -13.17
C ARG A 152 -5.41 0.93 -11.75
N ALA A 153 -5.62 0.08 -10.75
CA ALA A 153 -5.84 0.47 -9.37
C ALA A 153 -4.80 -0.22 -8.49
N TYR A 154 -3.90 0.58 -7.91
CA TYR A 154 -2.80 0.11 -7.09
C TYR A 154 -2.87 0.73 -5.70
N LEU A 155 -2.09 0.17 -4.79
CA LEU A 155 -1.99 0.62 -3.41
C LEU A 155 -0.56 0.39 -2.91
N GLN A 156 -0.10 1.17 -1.93
CA GLN A 156 1.22 0.99 -1.33
C GLN A 156 1.37 1.71 0.02
N GLU A 157 2.36 1.33 0.83
CA GLU A 157 2.71 2.07 2.04
C GLU A 157 3.58 3.31 1.73
N TYR A 158 3.67 4.23 2.69
CA TYR A 158 4.53 5.40 2.62
C TYR A 158 6.01 5.07 2.34
N THR A 159 6.51 3.94 2.85
CA THR A 159 7.91 3.52 2.59
C THR A 159 8.14 3.17 1.13
N GLU A 160 7.14 2.59 0.45
CA GLU A 160 7.20 2.30 -0.99
C GLU A 160 7.03 3.60 -1.81
N SER A 161 6.18 4.51 -1.37
CA SER A 161 6.12 5.87 -1.94
C SER A 161 7.46 6.60 -1.84
N PHE A 162 8.15 6.51 -0.71
CA PHE A 162 9.48 7.09 -0.55
C PHE A 162 10.51 6.45 -1.50
N TYR A 163 10.41 5.14 -1.71
CA TYR A 163 11.20 4.42 -2.71
C TYR A 163 10.97 4.96 -4.13
N TYR A 164 9.72 4.98 -4.61
CA TYR A 164 9.41 5.45 -5.97
C TYR A 164 9.75 6.92 -6.15
N HIS A 165 9.41 7.78 -5.18
CA HIS A 165 9.78 9.19 -5.22
C HIS A 165 11.30 9.36 -5.40
N THR A 166 12.09 8.64 -4.60
CA THR A 166 13.56 8.75 -4.60
C THR A 166 14.18 8.28 -5.91
N LEU A 167 13.80 7.10 -6.41
CA LEU A 167 14.44 6.52 -7.59
C LEU A 167 14.05 7.21 -8.90
N TYR A 168 12.93 7.93 -8.92
CA TYR A 168 12.56 8.79 -10.04
C TYR A 168 13.29 10.14 -10.04
N GLN A 169 14.03 10.48 -8.98
CA GLN A 169 14.90 11.65 -8.97
C GLN A 169 16.21 11.41 -9.75
N LYS A 170 16.95 12.49 -10.01
CA LYS A 170 18.29 12.43 -10.62
C LYS A 170 19.22 11.49 -9.83
N PRO A 171 20.01 10.62 -10.50
CA PRO A 171 20.89 9.64 -9.84
C PRO A 171 21.86 10.20 -8.78
N GLU A 172 22.28 11.46 -8.93
CA GLU A 172 23.13 12.15 -7.96
C GLU A 172 22.49 12.25 -6.56
N LEU A 173 21.16 12.43 -6.51
CA LEU A 173 20.37 12.61 -5.29
C LEU A 173 20.21 11.32 -4.49
N TRP A 174 20.49 10.16 -5.09
CA TRP A 174 20.41 8.84 -4.45
C TRP A 174 21.64 7.96 -4.77
N SER A 175 22.77 8.60 -5.03
CA SER A 175 24.06 7.93 -5.25
C SER A 175 24.54 7.19 -4.00
N ARG A 176 24.20 7.70 -2.81
CA ARG A 176 24.41 7.11 -1.47
C ARG A 176 23.05 6.81 -0.81
N LYS A 177 23.01 6.73 0.53
CA LYS A 177 21.74 6.61 1.25
C LYS A 177 20.91 7.87 1.10
N VAL A 178 19.60 7.75 1.27
CA VAL A 178 18.66 8.88 1.28
C VAL A 178 17.91 8.84 2.60
N GLY A 179 17.87 9.96 3.30
CA GLY A 179 17.24 10.08 4.60
C GLY A 179 15.88 10.77 4.48
N MET A 180 14.96 10.44 5.37
CA MET A 180 13.69 11.16 5.51
C MET A 180 13.40 11.34 7.00
N PHE A 181 13.17 12.57 7.45
CA PHE A 181 12.57 12.85 8.74
C PHE A 181 11.09 13.13 8.53
N ARG A 182 10.24 12.28 9.09
CA ARG A 182 8.79 12.45 9.09
C ARG A 182 8.38 13.07 10.41
N PHE A 183 7.77 14.25 10.33
CA PHE A 183 7.21 14.99 11.46
C PHE A 183 5.72 14.69 11.57
N GLU A 184 5.28 14.35 12.78
CA GLU A 184 3.88 14.31 13.19
C GLU A 184 3.75 15.26 14.38
N GLY A 185 3.63 16.56 14.09
CA GLY A 185 3.77 17.64 15.06
C GLY A 185 5.16 17.69 15.70
N ASN A 186 5.27 17.19 16.93
CA ASN A 186 6.52 17.17 17.70
C ASN A 186 7.20 15.81 17.67
N ASP A 187 6.51 14.78 17.20
CA ASP A 187 7.02 13.42 17.11
C ASP A 187 7.74 13.25 15.77
N VAL A 188 9.04 12.93 15.80
CA VAL A 188 9.89 12.86 14.61
C VAL A 188 10.52 11.49 14.47
N THR A 189 10.29 10.85 13.33
CA THR A 189 10.86 9.54 13.01
C THR A 189 11.75 9.63 11.79
N PHE A 190 12.96 9.09 11.91
CA PHE A 190 13.92 9.00 10.81
C PHE A 190 13.75 7.70 10.02
N TYR A 191 13.86 7.80 8.70
CA TYR A 191 13.88 6.67 7.77
C TYR A 191 15.11 6.76 6.87
N SER A 192 15.74 5.62 6.60
CA SER A 192 16.92 5.53 5.74
C SER A 192 16.67 4.57 4.58
N LEU A 193 16.67 5.10 3.36
CA LEU A 193 16.67 4.33 2.12
C LEU A 193 18.11 3.98 1.71
N SER A 194 18.32 2.72 1.31
CA SER A 194 19.60 2.26 0.77
C SER A 194 19.41 1.29 -0.38
N VAL A 195 20.34 1.33 -1.35
CA VAL A 195 20.34 0.47 -2.54
C VAL A 195 21.53 -0.49 -2.48
N ASN A 196 21.25 -1.79 -2.42
CA ASN A 196 22.25 -2.83 -2.56
C ASN A 196 22.42 -3.23 -4.04
N ARG A 197 23.50 -2.72 -4.65
CA ARG A 197 23.82 -2.99 -6.06
C ARG A 197 24.60 -4.29 -6.29
N ARG A 198 24.83 -5.11 -5.25
CA ARG A 198 25.53 -6.42 -5.36
C ARG A 198 24.62 -7.53 -5.88
N THR A 199 23.30 -7.37 -5.75
CA THR A 199 22.31 -8.31 -6.27
C THR A 199 21.86 -7.92 -7.68
N ARG A 200 21.20 -8.86 -8.36
CA ARG A 200 20.53 -8.64 -9.65
C ARG A 200 19.13 -9.28 -9.58
N PRO A 201 18.03 -8.49 -9.56
CA PRO A 201 17.97 -7.02 -9.55
C PRO A 201 18.62 -6.40 -8.29
N ALA A 202 18.96 -5.10 -8.35
CA ALA A 202 19.45 -4.38 -7.18
C ALA A 202 18.34 -4.29 -6.13
N THR A 203 18.61 -4.62 -4.88
CA THR A 203 17.58 -4.54 -3.84
C THR A 203 17.58 -3.17 -3.18
N VAL A 204 16.40 -2.66 -2.86
CA VAL A 204 16.21 -1.38 -2.18
C VAL A 204 15.45 -1.61 -0.88
N THR A 205 15.92 -1.00 0.20
CA THR A 205 15.30 -1.14 1.53
C THR A 205 15.16 0.23 2.16
N VAL A 206 14.02 0.47 2.77
CA VAL A 206 13.79 1.59 3.69
C VAL A 206 13.76 1.03 5.10
N LYS A 207 14.62 1.54 5.97
CA LYS A 207 14.64 1.17 7.39
C LYS A 207 14.14 2.34 8.22
N GLU A 208 13.19 2.06 9.11
CA GLU A 208 12.88 2.96 10.21
C GLU A 208 14.07 3.00 11.18
N GLY A 209 14.43 4.22 11.59
CA GLY A 209 15.61 4.52 12.38
C GLY A 209 15.23 5.10 13.74
N LYS A 210 15.91 6.17 14.13
CA LYS A 210 15.68 6.83 15.42
C LYS A 210 14.37 7.59 15.42
N HIS A 211 13.74 7.64 16.58
CA HIS A 211 12.52 8.40 16.84
C HIS A 211 12.74 9.30 18.07
N MET A 212 12.20 10.51 18.04
CA MET A 212 12.27 11.45 19.16
C MET A 212 11.07 12.39 19.18
N LYS A 213 10.47 12.57 20.35
CA LYS A 213 9.55 13.67 20.62
C LYS A 213 10.32 14.93 20.98
N LEU A 214 10.18 15.97 20.17
CA LEU A 214 10.84 17.25 20.36
C LEU A 214 10.11 18.09 21.41
N HIS A 215 10.87 18.91 22.15
CA HIS A 215 10.27 19.92 23.01
C HIS A 215 9.54 21.00 22.21
N GLU A 216 8.59 21.67 22.85
CA GLU A 216 7.84 22.79 22.24
C GLU A 216 8.68 24.08 22.18
N ALA A 217 9.47 24.35 23.22
CA ALA A 217 10.31 25.54 23.27
C ALA A 217 11.37 25.52 22.16
N ALA A 218 11.40 26.55 21.32
CA ALA A 218 12.20 26.58 20.09
C ALA A 218 13.68 26.21 20.26
N GLN A 219 14.33 26.67 21.34
CA GLN A 219 15.74 26.36 21.61
C GLN A 219 15.96 24.89 21.96
N ASP A 220 15.12 24.33 22.84
CA ASP A 220 15.20 22.91 23.19
C ASP A 220 14.79 22.02 22.01
N ARG A 221 13.82 22.47 21.20
CA ARG A 221 13.37 21.83 19.96
C ARG A 221 14.52 21.67 18.95
N ASP A 222 15.25 22.75 18.69
CA ASP A 222 16.41 22.72 17.78
C ASP A 222 17.54 21.83 18.33
N ARG A 223 17.79 21.89 19.65
CA ARG A 223 18.79 21.05 20.30
C ARG A 223 18.45 19.56 20.17
N ASP A 224 17.20 19.20 20.42
CA ASP A 224 16.72 17.83 20.29
C ASP A 224 16.80 17.35 18.84
N PHE A 225 16.32 18.15 17.88
CA PHE A 225 16.36 17.76 16.49
C PHE A 225 17.81 17.66 15.98
N SER A 226 18.70 18.55 16.41
CA SER A 226 20.13 18.45 16.14
C SER A 226 20.76 17.16 16.68
N ARG A 227 20.36 16.73 17.88
CA ARG A 227 20.76 15.45 18.45
C ARG A 227 20.22 14.29 17.61
N LEU A 228 18.92 14.30 17.29
CA LEU A 228 18.30 13.27 16.45
C LEU A 228 19.01 13.15 15.09
N ILE A 229 19.34 14.27 14.43
CA ILE A 229 20.08 14.30 13.16
C ILE A 229 21.44 13.60 13.32
N SER A 230 22.18 13.96 14.37
CA SER A 230 23.52 13.43 14.62
C SER A 230 23.48 11.92 14.90
N GLU A 231 22.52 11.48 15.72
CA GLU A 231 22.29 10.07 16.05
C GLU A 231 21.72 9.26 14.88
N SER A 232 21.01 9.90 13.95
CA SER A 232 20.43 9.22 12.78
C SER A 232 21.45 8.99 11.67
N PHE A 233 22.38 9.93 11.49
CA PHE A 233 23.40 9.83 10.44
C PHE A 233 24.60 8.97 10.86
N GLU A 234 24.96 8.98 12.15
CA GLU A 234 26.13 8.26 12.69
C GLU A 234 27.36 8.45 11.77
N ASN A 235 27.87 7.35 11.19
CA ASN A 235 29.01 7.33 10.26
C ASN A 235 28.60 7.10 8.80
N GLU A 236 27.30 7.20 8.50
CA GLU A 236 26.74 6.91 7.19
C GLU A 236 26.67 8.16 6.30
N ILE A 237 26.84 7.96 4.99
CA ILE A 237 26.82 9.05 4.02
C ILE A 237 25.47 9.10 3.32
N TYR A 238 24.85 10.27 3.36
CA TYR A 238 23.58 10.56 2.71
C TYR A 238 23.78 11.51 1.54
N SER A 239 23.14 11.24 0.40
CA SER A 239 23.14 12.16 -0.75
C SER A 239 22.09 13.26 -0.58
N SER A 240 20.90 12.87 -0.13
CA SER A 240 19.77 13.77 0.06
C SER A 240 19.01 13.44 1.34
N ILE A 241 18.37 14.46 1.92
CA ILE A 241 17.50 14.36 3.08
C ILE A 241 16.16 15.01 2.75
N TYR A 242 15.07 14.32 3.09
CA TYR A 242 13.71 14.83 3.00
C TYR A 242 13.17 15.16 4.39
N LEU A 243 12.49 16.30 4.50
CA LEU A 243 11.74 16.71 5.68
C LEU A 243 10.26 16.76 5.27
N VAL A 244 9.45 15.87 5.85
CA VAL A 244 8.04 15.68 5.46
C VAL A 244 7.14 15.76 6.69
N GLY A 245 5.91 16.22 6.52
CA GLY A 245 4.90 16.30 7.58
C GLY A 245 4.82 17.66 8.28
N ASP A 246 3.99 17.74 9.30
CA ASP A 246 3.71 18.97 10.05
C ASP A 246 4.69 19.12 11.23
N GLY A 247 5.43 20.23 11.29
CA GLY A 247 6.24 20.57 12.48
C GLY A 247 7.68 20.99 12.22
N PHE A 248 8.20 20.85 11.00
CA PHE A 248 9.46 21.47 10.62
C PHE A 248 9.27 22.90 10.13
N GLU A 249 9.94 23.85 10.78
CA GLU A 249 10.04 25.22 10.29
C GLU A 249 11.47 25.72 10.40
N ARG A 250 11.89 26.54 9.44
CA ARG A 250 13.22 27.15 9.44
C ARG A 250 13.42 28.14 10.58
N SER A 251 12.34 28.69 11.12
CA SER A 251 12.30 29.69 12.19
C SER A 251 12.98 29.20 13.46
N TRP A 252 12.79 27.92 13.82
CA TRP A 252 13.36 27.32 15.03
C TRP A 252 14.60 26.47 14.76
N ALA A 253 14.81 25.96 13.54
CA ALA A 253 15.79 24.92 13.23
C ALA A 253 17.20 25.43 12.83
N GLU A 254 17.74 26.47 13.46
CA GLU A 254 18.99 27.12 13.01
C GLU A 254 20.21 26.17 13.07
N GLY A 255 20.42 25.50 14.21
CA GLY A 255 21.47 24.51 14.40
C GLY A 255 21.25 23.27 13.56
N SER A 256 20.00 22.80 13.51
CA SER A 256 19.61 21.62 12.73
C SER A 256 19.85 21.78 11.23
N ILE A 257 19.54 22.94 10.65
CA ILE A 257 19.79 23.22 9.22
C ILE A 257 21.29 23.15 8.90
N LYS A 258 22.15 23.69 9.79
CA LYS A 258 23.61 23.61 9.62
C LYS A 258 24.09 22.16 9.58
N LEU A 259 23.49 21.27 10.37
CA LEU A 259 23.81 19.83 10.39
C LEU A 259 23.29 19.11 9.13
N LEU A 260 22.04 19.36 8.75
CA LEU A 260 21.40 18.75 7.58
C LEU A 260 22.19 19.06 6.29
N CYS A 261 22.59 20.33 6.11
CA CYS A 261 23.27 20.80 4.91
C CYS A 261 24.79 20.53 4.89
N ARG A 262 25.37 19.84 5.89
CA ARG A 262 26.80 19.46 5.87
C ARG A 262 27.11 18.59 4.65
N ASN A 263 28.36 18.68 4.17
CA ASN A 263 28.89 17.89 3.06
C ASN A 263 28.15 18.09 1.72
N GLN A 264 27.63 19.30 1.47
CA GLN A 264 26.90 19.64 0.24
C GLN A 264 25.67 18.73 -0.01
N ARG A 265 25.06 18.22 1.05
CA ARG A 265 23.86 17.40 0.95
C ARG A 265 22.66 18.22 0.51
N HIS A 266 21.85 17.64 -0.37
CA HIS A 266 20.59 18.26 -0.77
C HIS A 266 19.54 18.01 0.31
N VAL A 267 18.84 19.07 0.73
CA VAL A 267 17.78 18.99 1.73
C VAL A 267 16.50 19.52 1.10
N PHE A 268 15.47 18.69 1.08
CA PHE A 268 14.16 18.99 0.50
C PHE A 268 13.13 19.02 1.62
N GLY A 269 12.26 20.02 1.62
CA GLY A 269 11.11 20.11 2.53
C GLY A 269 9.82 20.14 1.73
N GLY A 270 8.81 19.42 2.17
CA GLY A 270 7.49 19.42 1.56
C GLY A 270 6.63 18.24 1.99
N ASN A 271 5.31 18.40 1.90
CA ASN A 271 4.35 17.40 2.41
C ASN A 271 3.81 16.45 1.33
N ASN A 272 4.20 16.65 0.07
CA ASN A 272 3.69 15.88 -1.06
C ASN A 272 4.53 14.67 -1.46
N LEU A 273 5.54 14.30 -0.68
CA LEU A 273 6.46 13.21 -1.02
C LEU A 273 5.72 11.89 -1.27
N PHE A 274 4.74 11.56 -0.41
CA PHE A 274 4.01 10.30 -0.51
C PHE A 274 3.05 10.28 -1.70
N ALA A 275 2.25 11.35 -1.89
CA ALA A 275 1.38 11.50 -3.06
C ALA A 275 2.17 11.46 -4.38
N ARG A 276 3.34 12.12 -4.45
CA ARG A 276 4.23 12.06 -5.62
C ARG A 276 4.82 10.67 -5.83
N GLY A 277 5.24 10.01 -4.76
CA GLY A 277 5.70 8.62 -4.79
C GLY A 277 4.65 7.67 -5.37
N ALA A 278 3.40 7.79 -4.92
CA ALA A 278 2.26 7.04 -5.47
C ALA A 278 2.01 7.35 -6.95
N CYS A 279 2.14 8.61 -7.35
CA CYS A 279 1.99 9.00 -8.75
C CYS A 279 3.06 8.34 -9.64
N PHE A 280 4.31 8.30 -9.17
CA PHE A 280 5.39 7.60 -9.88
C PHE A 280 5.19 6.08 -9.92
N THR A 281 4.61 5.46 -8.89
CA THR A 281 4.19 4.06 -8.93
C THR A 281 3.18 3.82 -10.04
N ALA A 282 2.11 4.63 -10.09
CA ALA A 282 1.09 4.51 -11.13
C ALA A 282 1.72 4.64 -12.54
N ARG A 283 2.67 5.55 -12.72
CA ARG A 283 3.41 5.70 -13.97
C ARG A 283 4.25 4.46 -14.32
N GLU A 284 5.01 3.92 -13.37
CA GLU A 284 5.82 2.70 -13.56
C GLU A 284 4.96 1.45 -13.84
N LYS A 285 3.68 1.47 -13.48
CA LYS A 285 2.76 0.37 -13.80
C LYS A 285 2.08 0.54 -15.16
N VAL A 286 1.79 1.77 -15.58
CA VAL A 286 1.00 2.09 -16.78
C VAL A 286 1.85 2.35 -18.03
N GLU A 287 2.89 3.19 -17.93
CA GLU A 287 3.63 3.69 -19.10
C GLU A 287 5.08 3.25 -19.12
N GLU A 288 5.74 3.29 -17.96
CA GLU A 288 7.19 3.17 -17.85
C GLU A 288 7.58 1.83 -17.23
N ARG A 289 8.79 1.33 -17.49
CA ARG A 289 9.37 0.18 -16.75
C ARG A 289 10.83 0.44 -16.40
N SER A 290 11.11 1.68 -16.00
CA SER A 290 12.45 2.21 -15.78
C SER A 290 13.14 1.58 -14.56
N LEU A 291 12.35 1.15 -13.58
CA LEU A 291 12.83 0.57 -12.33
C LEU A 291 12.86 -0.95 -12.34
N LYS A 292 12.66 -1.61 -13.50
CA LYS A 292 12.75 -3.09 -13.66
C LYS A 292 14.05 -3.73 -13.15
N GLY A 293 15.12 -2.95 -13.02
CA GLY A 293 16.41 -3.39 -12.47
C GLY A 293 16.50 -3.36 -10.95
N TYR A 294 15.42 -2.94 -10.26
CA TYR A 294 15.34 -2.73 -8.82
C TYR A 294 14.20 -3.56 -8.22
N LEU A 295 14.43 -4.07 -7.02
CA LEU A 295 13.42 -4.77 -6.22
C LEU A 295 13.32 -4.08 -4.86
N PHE A 296 12.15 -3.52 -4.56
CA PHE A 296 11.88 -2.94 -3.24
C PHE A 296 11.55 -4.04 -2.24
N LEU A 297 12.38 -4.17 -1.19
CA LEU A 297 12.20 -5.12 -0.10
C LEU A 297 11.38 -4.47 1.03
N GLY A 298 10.14 -4.10 0.71
CA GLY A 298 9.21 -3.49 1.64
C GLY A 298 8.65 -4.45 2.70
N ASN A 299 7.84 -3.90 3.62
CA ASN A 299 7.11 -4.70 4.60
C ASN A 299 6.11 -5.62 3.92
N ASP A 300 5.47 -5.13 2.85
CA ASP A 300 4.40 -5.84 2.15
C ASP A 300 4.86 -6.99 1.23
N LEU A 301 6.17 -7.14 1.03
CA LEU A 301 6.71 -8.10 0.07
C LEU A 301 6.61 -9.54 0.59
N VAL A 302 6.00 -10.42 -0.20
CA VAL A 302 6.06 -11.87 0.01
C VAL A 302 7.47 -12.36 -0.32
N ARG A 303 8.13 -12.97 0.67
CA ARG A 303 9.53 -13.42 0.56
C ARG A 303 9.69 -14.90 0.21
N ASN A 304 8.59 -15.65 0.24
CA ASN A 304 8.61 -17.09 0.00
C ASN A 304 7.91 -17.41 -1.31
N ASN A 305 8.53 -18.25 -2.13
CA ASN A 305 7.83 -18.94 -3.22
C ASN A 305 7.09 -20.13 -2.62
N VAL A 306 5.85 -20.33 -3.07
CA VAL A 306 5.00 -21.46 -2.70
C VAL A 306 4.63 -22.20 -3.98
N GLY A 307 4.85 -23.51 -4.00
CA GLY A 307 4.39 -24.36 -5.09
C GLY A 307 4.23 -25.79 -4.64
N MET A 308 3.89 -26.68 -5.57
CA MET A 308 3.70 -28.10 -5.30
C MET A 308 4.43 -28.93 -6.33
N GLU A 309 4.96 -30.09 -5.92
CA GLU A 309 5.37 -31.12 -6.88
C GLU A 309 4.11 -31.87 -7.31
N MET A 310 3.81 -31.87 -8.60
CA MET A 310 2.56 -32.40 -9.16
C MET A 310 2.83 -33.23 -10.41
N VAL A 311 1.85 -34.02 -10.85
CA VAL A 311 1.86 -34.64 -12.18
C VAL A 311 1.06 -33.75 -13.13
N ILE A 312 1.75 -33.08 -14.06
CA ILE A 312 1.14 -32.18 -15.06
C ILE A 312 1.26 -32.84 -16.43
N SER A 313 0.12 -33.09 -17.07
CA SER A 313 0.06 -33.79 -18.37
C SER A 313 0.83 -35.11 -18.38
N GLY A 314 0.73 -35.87 -17.28
CA GLY A 314 1.37 -37.18 -17.12
C GLY A 314 2.85 -37.15 -16.71
N SER A 315 3.46 -35.98 -16.56
CA SER A 315 4.87 -35.84 -16.14
C SER A 315 5.01 -35.17 -14.78
N PRO A 316 5.87 -35.67 -13.87
CA PRO A 316 6.22 -34.98 -12.64
C PRO A 316 6.83 -33.59 -12.93
N ALA A 317 6.29 -32.55 -12.33
CA ALA A 317 6.73 -31.18 -12.49
C ALA A 317 6.41 -30.33 -11.25
N TYR A 318 7.27 -29.34 -10.99
CA TYR A 318 7.00 -28.31 -10.01
C TYR A 318 5.99 -27.30 -10.57
N TYR A 319 4.86 -27.13 -9.88
CA TYR A 319 3.84 -26.14 -10.21
C TYR A 319 3.94 -24.93 -9.27
N PRO A 320 4.36 -23.74 -9.77
CA PRO A 320 4.43 -22.53 -8.96
C PRO A 320 3.02 -21.99 -8.67
N MET A 321 2.72 -21.73 -7.39
CA MET A 321 1.44 -21.16 -6.97
C MET A 321 1.58 -19.67 -6.68
N ILE A 322 2.46 -19.32 -5.75
CA ILE A 322 2.79 -17.94 -5.38
C ILE A 322 4.29 -17.74 -5.57
N GLN A 323 4.67 -16.66 -6.26
CA GLN A 323 6.08 -16.28 -6.42
C GLN A 323 6.44 -15.21 -5.39
N ALA A 324 7.66 -15.28 -4.86
CA ALA A 324 8.21 -14.23 -4.03
C ALA A 324 8.48 -12.97 -4.86
N GLY A 325 8.56 -11.81 -4.20
CA GLY A 325 8.81 -10.53 -4.87
C GLY A 325 7.56 -9.79 -5.33
N VAL A 326 6.37 -10.25 -4.94
CA VAL A 326 5.09 -9.55 -5.13
C VAL A 326 4.54 -9.10 -3.78
N ASN A 327 3.70 -8.06 -3.78
CA ASN A 327 3.06 -7.59 -2.56
C ASN A 327 1.97 -8.58 -2.10
N TRP A 328 1.82 -8.78 -0.79
CA TRP A 328 0.93 -9.82 -0.23
C TRP A 328 -0.51 -9.72 -0.70
N TYR A 329 -1.03 -8.50 -0.88
CA TYR A 329 -2.39 -8.30 -1.36
C TYR A 329 -2.56 -8.68 -2.84
N GLU A 330 -1.49 -8.79 -3.62
CA GLU A 330 -1.50 -9.29 -5.00
C GLU A 330 -1.22 -10.81 -5.05
N ALA A 331 -0.81 -11.42 -3.93
CA ALA A 331 -0.41 -12.82 -3.86
C ALA A 331 -1.62 -13.74 -3.63
N GLU A 332 -2.38 -13.99 -4.69
CA GLU A 332 -3.47 -14.96 -4.71
C GLU A 332 -3.34 -15.95 -5.88
N LYS A 333 -3.76 -17.20 -5.66
CA LYS A 333 -3.82 -18.24 -6.69
C LYS A 333 -4.98 -19.19 -6.41
N GLU A 334 -5.74 -19.50 -7.45
CA GLU A 334 -6.75 -20.56 -7.42
C GLU A 334 -6.44 -21.60 -8.51
N CYS A 335 -6.61 -22.88 -8.19
CA CYS A 335 -6.52 -23.98 -9.15
C CYS A 335 -7.36 -25.18 -8.70
N GLU A 336 -7.67 -26.08 -9.64
CA GLU A 336 -8.24 -27.38 -9.33
C GLU A 336 -7.16 -28.46 -9.48
N LEU A 337 -7.15 -29.42 -8.57
CA LEU A 337 -6.23 -30.57 -8.60
C LEU A 337 -6.97 -31.87 -8.35
N ILE A 338 -6.37 -32.98 -8.81
CA ILE A 338 -6.88 -34.34 -8.61
C ILE A 338 -5.95 -35.04 -7.63
N LEU A 339 -6.53 -35.58 -6.56
CA LEU A 339 -5.79 -36.23 -5.48
C LEU A 339 -5.48 -37.70 -5.81
N ASP A 340 -4.25 -38.14 -5.55
CA ASP A 340 -3.77 -39.49 -5.82
C ASP A 340 -3.43 -40.27 -4.53
N ASP A 341 -4.39 -41.04 -4.04
CA ASP A 341 -4.23 -41.98 -2.92
C ASP A 341 -3.48 -41.39 -1.70
N THR A 342 -3.81 -40.14 -1.38
CA THR A 342 -3.28 -39.38 -0.24
C THR A 342 -4.43 -38.65 0.46
N GLU A 343 -4.23 -38.32 1.73
CA GLU A 343 -5.17 -37.52 2.55
C GLU A 343 -4.55 -36.18 2.97
N GLU A 344 -3.49 -35.75 2.28
CA GLU A 344 -2.76 -34.52 2.56
C GLU A 344 -2.27 -33.81 1.30
N LEU A 345 -2.07 -32.49 1.40
CA LEU A 345 -1.43 -31.65 0.40
C LEU A 345 -0.05 -31.21 0.91
N VAL A 346 0.98 -31.34 0.08
CA VAL A 346 2.35 -30.96 0.42
C VAL A 346 2.81 -29.79 -0.44
N PHE A 347 3.08 -28.67 0.22
CA PHE A 347 3.60 -27.45 -0.40
C PHE A 347 5.11 -27.36 -0.20
N VAL A 348 5.81 -26.93 -1.25
CA VAL A 348 7.24 -26.57 -1.21
C VAL A 348 7.33 -25.07 -1.04
N VAL A 349 7.88 -24.65 0.11
CA VAL A 349 8.08 -23.25 0.48
C VAL A 349 9.56 -22.93 0.38
N SER A 350 9.94 -21.93 -0.41
CA SER A 350 11.35 -21.55 -0.58
C SER A 350 11.58 -20.06 -0.38
N ASP A 351 12.51 -19.73 0.51
CA ASP A 351 12.89 -18.36 0.81
C ASP A 351 13.70 -17.75 -0.33
N MET A 352 13.33 -16.55 -0.77
CA MET A 352 13.93 -15.91 -1.94
C MET A 352 15.37 -15.43 -1.73
N GLU A 353 15.79 -15.19 -0.49
CA GLU A 353 17.12 -14.66 -0.18
C GLU A 353 18.13 -15.78 0.05
N SER A 354 17.77 -16.74 0.89
CA SER A 354 18.63 -17.87 1.28
C SER A 354 18.52 -19.08 0.35
N GLY A 355 17.43 -19.18 -0.43
CA GLY A 355 17.10 -20.37 -1.22
C GLY A 355 16.71 -21.59 -0.37
N LYS A 356 16.61 -21.46 0.95
CA LYS A 356 16.25 -22.55 1.85
C LYS A 356 14.84 -23.05 1.52
N LYS A 357 14.70 -24.35 1.33
CA LYS A 357 13.43 -25.02 1.03
C LYS A 357 12.93 -25.80 2.23
N ASN A 358 11.65 -25.63 2.55
CA ASN A 358 10.93 -26.43 3.53
C ASN A 358 9.67 -27.03 2.88
N ARG A 359 9.16 -28.11 3.46
CA ARG A 359 7.86 -28.68 3.09
C ARG A 359 6.83 -28.32 4.15
N TYR A 360 5.64 -27.91 3.71
CA TYR A 360 4.49 -27.65 4.55
C TYR A 360 3.40 -28.65 4.17
N THR A 361 2.93 -29.44 5.15
CA THR A 361 1.93 -30.49 4.92
C THR A 361 0.61 -30.08 5.55
N MET A 362 -0.44 -30.02 4.73
CA MET A 362 -1.82 -29.77 5.12
C MET A 362 -2.61 -31.08 5.08
N HIS A 363 -3.09 -31.57 6.22
CA HIS A 363 -3.95 -32.75 6.28
C HIS A 363 -5.41 -32.41 5.95
N LEU A 364 -6.14 -33.37 5.36
CA LEU A 364 -7.54 -33.23 4.96
C LEU A 364 -8.46 -34.12 5.82
N PRO A 365 -8.64 -33.83 7.12
CA PRO A 365 -9.38 -34.70 8.03
C PRO A 365 -10.81 -35.00 7.57
N GLY A 366 -11.12 -36.29 7.55
CA GLY A 366 -12.41 -36.82 7.14
C GLY A 366 -12.71 -36.66 5.65
N LEU A 367 -11.69 -36.51 4.81
CA LEU A 367 -11.85 -36.71 3.37
C LEU A 367 -12.55 -38.06 3.10
N PRO A 368 -13.59 -38.10 2.23
CA PRO A 368 -14.25 -39.37 1.91
C PRO A 368 -13.28 -40.36 1.27
N LYS A 369 -13.35 -41.62 1.70
CA LYS A 369 -12.59 -42.70 1.07
C LYS A 369 -13.15 -42.98 -0.32
N ARG A 370 -12.38 -42.67 -1.35
CA ARG A 370 -12.71 -42.93 -2.75
C ARG A 370 -11.48 -43.55 -3.44
N PRO A 371 -11.65 -44.25 -4.59
CA PRO A 371 -10.52 -44.76 -5.36
C PRO A 371 -9.53 -43.65 -5.74
N SER A 372 -8.28 -44.02 -6.01
CA SER A 372 -7.26 -43.06 -6.47
C SER A 372 -7.75 -42.25 -7.67
N ARG A 373 -7.42 -40.95 -7.71
CA ARG A 373 -7.77 -40.00 -8.78
C ARG A 373 -9.28 -39.76 -8.99
N THR A 374 -10.08 -39.96 -7.96
CA THR A 374 -11.54 -39.71 -7.99
C THR A 374 -11.99 -38.58 -7.06
N THR A 375 -11.03 -37.84 -6.50
CA THR A 375 -11.27 -36.64 -5.70
C THR A 375 -10.67 -35.45 -6.41
N ARG A 376 -11.53 -34.49 -6.77
CA ARG A 376 -11.12 -33.19 -7.32
C ARG A 376 -11.27 -32.14 -6.23
N LEU A 377 -10.21 -31.39 -5.99
CA LEU A 377 -10.16 -30.34 -4.99
C LEU A 377 -10.01 -28.99 -5.67
N ARG A 378 -10.76 -27.99 -5.23
CA ARG A 378 -10.45 -26.59 -5.49
C ARG A 378 -9.50 -26.11 -4.41
N LEU A 379 -8.34 -25.61 -4.81
CA LEU A 379 -7.31 -25.08 -3.94
C LEU A 379 -7.15 -23.58 -4.19
N ARG A 380 -7.29 -22.79 -3.14
CA ARG A 380 -7.04 -21.35 -3.15
C ARG A 380 -5.99 -20.99 -2.11
N LEU A 381 -4.94 -20.31 -2.56
CA LEU A 381 -3.92 -19.70 -1.72
C LEU A 381 -4.09 -18.19 -1.80
N GLU A 382 -4.07 -17.51 -0.67
CA GLU A 382 -4.07 -16.06 -0.63
C GLU A 382 -3.31 -15.57 0.60
N TYR A 383 -2.45 -14.57 0.41
CA TYR A 383 -1.82 -13.91 1.54
C TYR A 383 -2.75 -12.86 2.14
N ASP A 384 -2.78 -12.80 3.47
CA ASP A 384 -3.51 -11.77 4.22
C ASP A 384 -2.61 -10.89 5.09
N ALA A 385 -1.33 -11.25 5.18
CA ALA A 385 -0.22 -10.44 5.66
C ALA A 385 1.09 -10.94 5.02
N PRO A 386 2.21 -10.19 5.07
CA PRO A 386 3.47 -10.55 4.38
C PRO A 386 4.05 -11.93 4.70
N LYS A 387 3.70 -12.46 5.89
CA LYS A 387 4.16 -13.76 6.39
C LYS A 387 3.02 -14.75 6.66
N SER A 388 1.81 -14.45 6.21
CA SER A 388 0.62 -15.28 6.49
C SER A 388 -0.07 -15.60 5.17
N CYS A 389 -0.06 -16.89 4.81
CA CYS A 389 -0.72 -17.41 3.61
C CYS A 389 -1.87 -18.32 4.04
N ARG A 390 -3.10 -17.93 3.71
CA ARG A 390 -4.28 -18.76 3.91
C ARG A 390 -4.44 -19.74 2.78
N ILE A 391 -4.72 -20.98 3.13
CA ILE A 391 -4.97 -22.09 2.22
C ILE A 391 -6.41 -22.52 2.44
N THR A 392 -7.21 -22.52 1.38
CA THR A 392 -8.58 -23.02 1.39
C THR A 392 -8.71 -24.15 0.38
N VAL A 393 -9.21 -25.30 0.84
CA VAL A 393 -9.39 -26.49 0.02
C VAL A 393 -10.86 -26.89 0.07
N GLU A 394 -11.52 -26.99 -1.07
CA GLU A 394 -12.91 -27.44 -1.19
C GLU A 394 -12.97 -28.76 -1.98
N ASP A 395 -13.63 -29.79 -1.43
CA ASP A 395 -13.89 -31.02 -2.17
C ASP A 395 -15.02 -30.80 -3.18
N LEU A 396 -14.67 -30.79 -4.47
CA LEU A 396 -15.62 -30.65 -5.57
C LEU A 396 -16.20 -31.98 -6.01
N GLY A 397 -15.63 -33.10 -5.58
CA GLY A 397 -15.95 -34.42 -6.10
C GLY A 397 -15.78 -34.53 -7.62
N PHE A 398 -16.38 -35.58 -8.19
CA PHE A 398 -16.34 -35.92 -9.60
C PHE A 398 -17.77 -36.15 -10.14
N GLY A 399 -18.64 -35.16 -9.94
CA GLY A 399 -20.05 -35.24 -10.34
C GLY A 399 -20.81 -36.33 -9.58
N GLU A 400 -21.74 -37.01 -10.25
CA GLU A 400 -22.59 -38.04 -9.64
C GLU A 400 -21.84 -39.32 -9.26
N MET A 401 -20.77 -39.65 -9.99
CA MET A 401 -19.95 -40.85 -9.71
C MET A 401 -19.27 -40.76 -8.35
N PHE A 402 -18.82 -39.55 -7.98
CA PHE A 402 -18.17 -39.26 -6.72
C PHE A 402 -18.66 -37.90 -6.20
N PRO A 403 -19.82 -37.84 -5.53
CA PRO A 403 -20.43 -36.58 -5.11
C PRO A 403 -19.52 -35.77 -4.19
N LYS A 404 -19.53 -34.44 -4.33
CA LYS A 404 -18.84 -33.53 -3.40
C LYS A 404 -19.30 -33.79 -1.95
N SER A 405 -18.36 -33.76 -1.00
CA SER A 405 -18.69 -33.94 0.41
C SER A 405 -19.21 -32.68 1.10
N GLY A 406 -19.07 -31.51 0.45
CA GLY A 406 -19.35 -30.21 1.08
C GLY A 406 -18.28 -29.79 2.10
N LYS A 407 -17.18 -30.54 2.21
CA LYS A 407 -16.08 -30.19 3.10
C LYS A 407 -15.23 -29.08 2.52
N ILE A 408 -14.89 -28.15 3.40
CA ILE A 408 -13.93 -27.08 3.16
C ILE A 408 -12.92 -27.12 4.31
N TRP A 409 -11.64 -27.20 3.97
CA TRP A 409 -10.54 -27.13 4.93
C TRP A 409 -9.84 -25.79 4.81
N HIS A 410 -9.43 -25.24 5.95
CA HIS A 410 -8.70 -23.98 6.05
C HIS A 410 -7.44 -24.18 6.86
N GLU A 411 -6.33 -23.63 6.39
CA GLU A 411 -5.07 -23.60 7.11
C GLU A 411 -4.31 -22.30 6.85
N THR A 412 -3.46 -21.88 7.77
CA THR A 412 -2.63 -20.67 7.62
C THR A 412 -1.16 -21.03 7.74
N MET A 413 -0.45 -20.92 6.62
CA MET A 413 0.98 -21.13 6.56
C MET A 413 1.71 -19.83 6.94
N GLY A 414 2.41 -19.86 8.08
CA GLY A 414 3.32 -18.78 8.50
C GLY A 414 3.10 -18.21 9.90
N GLU A 415 2.03 -18.61 10.59
CA GLU A 415 2.08 -18.64 12.06
C GLU A 415 3.05 -19.73 12.48
N ALA A 416 3.89 -19.46 13.46
CA ALA A 416 4.89 -20.41 13.92
C ALA A 416 4.20 -21.74 14.26
N SER A 417 4.44 -22.77 13.44
CA SER A 417 4.37 -24.15 13.89
C SER A 417 5.45 -24.31 14.96
N LYS A 418 5.10 -23.95 16.19
CA LYS A 418 5.85 -24.29 17.40
C LYS A 418 5.48 -25.70 17.82
#